data_AF-A0A7W4PPQ9-F1
#
_entry.id   AF-A0A7W4PPQ9-F1
#
_cell.length_a   1.000
_cell.length_b   1.000
_cell.length_c   1.000
_cell.angle_alpha   90.00
_cell.angle_beta   90.00
_cell.angle_gamma   90.00
#
_symmetry.space_group_name_H-M   'P 1'
#
loop_
_entity.id
_entity.type
_entity.pdbx_description
1 polymer ?
#
loop_
_entity_poly.entity_id
_entity_poly.type
_entity_poly.pdbx_seq_one_letter_code
_entity_poly.pdbx_strand_id
1 'polypeptide(L)' 'MDVQPASTHGQGGEIAFRTDAVEAVHAVWVERGYTILQGPTELDFGRSVTMADPDGNRIRAFQPRPDLSRQDPARQG' A
#
# COMPACT_ATOMS: atom_id res chain seq x y z
N MET A 1 3.36 -29.11 -25.59
CA MET A 1 3.71 -28.62 -24.24
C MET A 1 3.05 -27.28 -24.11
N ASP A 2 2.00 -27.20 -23.31
CA ASP A 2 1.26 -25.98 -23.07
C ASP A 2 2.18 -25.01 -22.32
N VAL A 3 2.50 -23.87 -22.93
CA VAL A 3 3.32 -22.84 -22.30
C VAL A 3 2.38 -22.01 -21.43
N GLN A 4 2.44 -22.22 -20.12
CA GLN A 4 1.81 -21.29 -19.18
C GLN A 4 2.47 -19.92 -19.42
N PRO A 5 1.71 -18.84 -19.65
CA PRO A 5 2.31 -17.53 -19.81
C PRO A 5 3.07 -17.21 -18.52
N ALA A 6 4.36 -16.92 -18.66
CA ALA A 6 5.13 -16.37 -17.56
C ALA A 6 4.53 -15.00 -17.24
N SER A 7 3.68 -14.94 -16.22
CA SER A 7 3.21 -13.68 -15.67
C SER A 7 4.43 -12.89 -15.24
N THR A 8 4.78 -11.87 -16.01
CA THR A 8 5.76 -10.87 -15.63
C THR A 8 5.17 -10.09 -14.46
N HIS A 9 5.31 -10.60 -13.23
CA HIS A 9 4.95 -9.90 -11.98
C HIS A 9 5.86 -8.68 -11.70
N GLY A 10 6.39 -8.04 -12.74
CA GLY A 10 7.46 -7.05 -12.69
C GLY A 10 7.07 -5.63 -13.14
N GLN A 11 5.82 -5.38 -13.53
CA GLN A 11 5.28 -4.02 -13.66
C GLN A 11 4.05 -3.87 -12.73
N GLY A 12 4.18 -4.34 -11.49
CA GLY A 12 3.10 -4.31 -10.51
C GLY A 12 2.90 -2.89 -9.97
N GLY A 13 1.79 -2.26 -10.31
CA GLY A 13 1.32 -1.07 -9.62
C GLY A 13 1.08 -1.35 -8.13
N GLU A 14 0.98 -0.30 -7.32
CA GLU A 14 0.64 -0.41 -5.89
C GLU A 14 -0.85 -0.10 -5.70
N ILE A 15 -1.56 -0.98 -4.99
CA ILE A 15 -2.92 -0.68 -4.53
C ILE A 15 -2.78 0.00 -3.17
N ALA A 16 -3.16 1.27 -3.09
CA ALA A 16 -3.11 2.05 -1.87
C ALA A 16 -4.52 2.42 -1.39
N PHE A 17 -4.78 2.24 -0.10
CA PHE A 17 -6.02 2.70 0.54
C PHE A 17 -5.72 3.51 1.80
N ARG A 18 -6.60 4.48 2.07
CA ARG A 18 -6.50 5.34 3.25
C ARG A 18 -7.09 4.64 4.47
N THR A 19 -6.44 4.81 5.61
CA THR A 19 -6.92 4.40 6.93
C THR A 19 -6.38 5.36 7.99
N ASP A 20 -7.05 5.45 9.13
CA ASP A 20 -6.57 6.09 10.37
C ASP A 20 -5.93 5.07 11.34
N ALA A 21 -5.91 3.78 10.97
CA ALA A 21 -5.51 2.68 11.83
C ALA A 21 -4.37 1.84 11.21
N VAL A 22 -3.33 2.49 10.69
CA VAL A 22 -2.17 1.85 10.04
C VAL A 22 -1.59 0.72 10.90
N GLU A 23 -1.56 0.92 12.21
CA GLU A 23 -0.91 0.02 13.17
C GLU A 23 -1.78 -1.22 13.42
N ALA A 24 -3.10 -1.05 13.44
CA ALA A 24 -4.05 -2.15 13.51
C ALA A 24 -4.01 -2.98 12.21
N VAL A 25 -3.93 -2.33 11.05
CA VAL A 25 -3.78 -3.02 9.75
C VAL A 25 -2.49 -3.84 9.72
N HIS A 26 -1.38 -3.26 10.18
CA HIS A 26 -0.11 -3.98 10.29
C HIS A 26 -0.23 -5.22 11.19
N ALA A 27 -0.83 -5.09 12.38
CA ALA A 27 -1.02 -6.21 13.30
C ALA A 27 -1.84 -7.34 12.65
N VAL A 28 -2.94 -7.01 11.98
CA VAL A 28 -3.76 -7.97 11.24
C VAL A 28 -2.96 -8.66 10.13
N TRP A 29 -2.12 -7.92 9.41
CA TRP A 29 -1.31 -8.50 8.34
C TRP A 29 -0.25 -9.46 8.87
N VAL A 30 0.41 -9.10 9.97
CA VAL A 30 1.39 -9.97 10.66
C VAL A 30 0.71 -11.22 11.20
N GLU A 31 -0.44 -11.09 11.88
CA GLU A 31 -1.20 -12.22 12.42
C GLU A 31 -1.62 -13.20 11.31
N ARG A 32 -1.94 -12.68 10.13
CA ARG A 32 -2.32 -13.48 8.95
C ARG A 32 -1.13 -14.03 8.17
N GLY A 33 0.10 -13.70 8.54
CA GLY A 33 1.32 -14.20 7.90
C GLY A 33 1.59 -13.60 6.52
N TYR A 34 1.07 -12.41 6.21
CA TYR A 34 1.43 -11.73 4.97
C TYR A 34 2.88 -11.23 5.01
N THR A 35 3.51 -11.17 3.83
CA THR A 35 4.87 -10.64 3.69
C THR A 35 4.85 -9.13 3.87
N ILE A 36 5.38 -8.63 4.99
CA ILE A 36 5.52 -7.19 5.21
C ILE A 36 6.74 -6.68 4.42
N LEU A 37 6.49 -5.84 3.42
CA LEU A 37 7.53 -5.20 2.60
C LEU A 37 8.10 -3.96 3.29
N GLN A 38 7.24 -3.25 4.03
CA GLN A 38 7.61 -2.10 4.84
C GLN A 38 6.66 -2.06 6.04
N GLY A 39 7.21 -2.09 7.26
CA GLY A 39 6.43 -1.87 8.48
C GLY A 39 5.84 -0.46 8.55
N PRO A 40 5.09 -0.13 9.62
CA PRO A 40 4.59 1.22 9.84
C PRO A 40 5.73 2.25 9.88
N THR A 41 5.76 3.13 8.88
CA THR A 41 6.82 4.13 8.68
C THR A 41 6.20 5.50 8.43
N GLU A 42 6.79 6.53 9.03
CA GLU A 42 6.54 7.93 8.69
C GLU A 42 7.19 8.24 7.33
N LEU A 43 6.38 8.58 6.32
CA LEU A 43 6.84 9.07 5.02
C LEU A 43 6.37 10.51 4.81
N ASP A 44 6.87 11.17 3.77
CA ASP A 44 6.57 12.58 3.47
C ASP A 44 5.07 12.85 3.30
N PHE A 45 4.30 11.87 2.83
CA PHE A 45 2.85 11.99 2.66
C PHE A 45 2.03 11.54 3.88
N GLY A 46 2.65 10.93 4.90
CA GLY A 46 1.92 10.33 6.02
C GLY A 46 2.51 9.04 6.56
N ARG A 47 1.85 8.50 7.59
CA ARG A 47 2.14 7.18 8.17
C ARG A 47 1.67 6.10 7.21
N SER A 48 2.49 5.08 6.94
CA SER A 48 2.08 3.99 6.04
C SER A 48 2.73 2.65 6.35
N VAL A 49 2.06 1.57 5.93
CA VAL A 49 2.54 0.18 5.97
C VAL A 49 2.32 -0.46 4.59
N THR A 50 3.21 -1.35 4.17
CA THR A 50 3.12 -2.05 2.89
C THR A 50 3.35 -3.54 3.06
N MET A 51 2.48 -4.36 2.48
CA MET A 51 2.63 -5.81 2.36
C MET A 51 2.68 -6.25 0.89
N ALA A 52 3.11 -7.49 0.69
CA ALA A 52 2.83 -8.26 -0.52
C ALA A 52 1.76 -9.31 -0.22
N ASP A 53 0.80 -9.46 -1.13
CA ASP A 53 -0.10 -10.61 -1.12
C ASP A 53 0.62 -11.89 -1.64
N PRO A 54 -0.02 -13.07 -1.60
CA PRO A 54 0.61 -14.33 -2.06
C PRO A 54 1.04 -14.32 -3.53
N ASP A 55 0.42 -13.49 -4.37
CA ASP A 55 0.76 -13.33 -5.78
C ASP A 55 1.89 -12.31 -5.99
N GLY A 56 2.35 -11.65 -4.92
CA GLY A 56 3.40 -10.64 -4.94
C GLY A 56 2.88 -9.22 -5.22
N ASN A 57 1.57 -8.98 -5.25
CA ASN A 57 1.04 -7.63 -5.45
C ASN A 57 1.28 -6.76 -4.22
N ARG A 58 1.64 -5.49 -4.45
CA ARG A 58 1.94 -4.53 -3.38
C ARG A 58 0.68 -3.83 -2.91
N ILE A 59 0.39 -3.96 -1.62
CA ILE A 59 -0.76 -3.32 -0.97
C ILE A 59 -0.25 -2.34 0.09
N ARG A 60 -0.67 -1.07 0.03
CA ARG A 60 -0.34 -0.02 1.00
C ARG A 60 -1.59 0.44 1.75
N ALA A 61 -1.49 0.47 3.08
CA ALA A 61 -2.41 1.23 3.92
C ALA A 61 -1.68 2.48 4.40
N PHE A 62 -2.32 3.64 4.33
CA PHE A 62 -1.71 4.89 4.76
C PHE A 62 -2.68 5.86 5.43
N GLN A 63 -2.16 6.61 6.39
CA GLN A 63 -2.81 7.74 7.02
C GLN A 63 -2.11 9.02 6.54
N PRO A 64 -2.77 9.89 5.75
CA PRO A 64 -2.15 11.11 5.29
C PRO A 64 -1.86 12.04 6.46
N ARG A 65 -0.79 12.82 6.32
CA ARG A 65 -0.53 13.94 7.23
C ARG A 65 -1.68 14.97 7.17
N PRO A 66 -2.09 15.56 8.30
CA PRO A 66 -3.17 16.55 8.34
C PRO A 66 -2.89 17.77 7.46
N ASP A 67 -1.64 18.20 7.37
CA ASP A 67 -1.18 19.35 6.58
C ASP A 67 -1.15 19.10 5.06
N LEU A 68 -1.32 17.85 4.63
CA LEU A 68 -1.37 17.44 3.21
C LEU A 68 -2.77 17.07 2.75
N SER A 69 -3.82 17.45 3.48
CA SER A 69 -5.20 17.10 3.16
C SER A 69 -5.74 17.90 1.96
N ARG A 70 -5.72 17.26 0.77
CA ARG A 70 -6.41 17.63 -0.48
C ARG A 70 -5.79 18.84 -1.21
N GLN A 71 -5.25 18.63 -2.42
CA GLN A 71 -5.06 19.75 -3.36
C GLN A 71 -6.42 20.40 -3.64
N ASP A 72 -6.44 21.73 -3.55
CA ASP A 72 -7.55 22.61 -3.88
C ASP A 72 -8.27 22.21 -5.18
N PRO A 73 -9.61 22.16 -5.22
CA PRO A 73 -10.36 22.04 -6.47
C PRO A 73 -10.23 23.27 -7.39
N ALA A 74 -9.45 24.29 -7.03
CA ALA A 74 -9.32 25.56 -7.75
C ALA A 74 -8.29 25.57 -8.91
N ARG A 75 -7.71 24.43 -9.30
CA ARG A 75 -6.78 24.33 -10.45
C ARG A 75 -7.40 23.85 -11.77
N GLN A 76 -8.73 23.71 -11.83
CA GLN A 76 -9.42 23.55 -13.11
C GLN A 76 -10.10 24.87 -13.48
N GLY A 77 -9.33 25.78 -14.08
CA GLY A 77 -9.77 27.04 -14.65
C GLY A 77 -8.96 27.34 -15.90
#